data_AF-A0A9P3FX62-F1
#
_entry.id   AF-A0A9P3FX62-F1
#
_cell.length_a   1.000
_cell.length_b   1.000
_cell.length_c   1.000
_cell.angle_alpha   90.00
_cell.angle_beta   90.00
_cell.angle_gamma   90.00
#
_symmetry.space_group_name_H-M   'P 1'
#
loop_
_entity.id
_entity.type
_entity.pdbx_description
1 polymer ?
#
loop_
_entity_poly.entity_id
_entity_poly.type
_entity_poly.pdbx_seq_one_letter_code
_entity_poly.pdbx_strand_id
1 'polypeptide(L)'
;MSDAVTPAIPSLWGAKEWQHAVFYLHTRIWCYFSAIEGAEILDVEEAAVDDVRRLQERSTEAVRAGATAGNAHDKLELALRQFTGVGTAHDVLGALDTLNSGTLDPDTIPRFVRVRALSLLARIFFDQSRVEETKDVAQWNFGNIYRAAVLVDEAAALGFVSAMVLQVGVAIERNGFRRPEDPRDERVADAAAMFMPGFTSLIHLWRAVDRRKAQMVRDLEGRTDALPKDPNAYICAAPGCGIESTPRETLRRCSGKCAPAGKPAYCDRICQKKDWLRHKHFCGEHAPIDGHAASMHQAAYEAPAFMNFADVDSYWHLYEAHFEAAAEDHGPEDPHSQIPSNRQSDSTAQGGSCKICRPLPGTPCDGYMKRLKELLNEALACEKL
;
A
#
# COMPACT_ATOMS: atom_id res chain seq x y z
N MET A 1 33.49 18.18 16.26
CA MET A 1 32.51 17.86 15.20
C MET A 1 31.24 17.50 15.93
N SER A 2 30.31 18.44 15.96
CA SER A 2 29.11 18.39 16.79
C SER A 2 28.10 17.38 16.24
N ASP A 3 27.56 16.55 17.11
CA ASP A 3 26.36 15.77 16.86
C ASP A 3 25.19 16.73 16.59
N ALA A 4 24.98 17.04 15.31
CA ALA A 4 23.81 17.78 14.88
C ALA A 4 22.62 16.84 15.00
N VAL A 5 21.79 17.08 16.02
CA VAL A 5 20.48 16.45 16.17
C VAL A 5 19.70 16.74 14.89
N THR A 6 19.49 15.72 14.06
CA THR A 6 18.64 15.82 12.87
C THR A 6 17.24 16.18 13.36
N PRO A 7 16.69 17.34 12.98
CA PRO A 7 15.35 17.70 13.42
C PRO A 7 14.36 16.69 12.84
N ALA A 8 13.53 16.11 13.71
CA ALA A 8 12.49 15.17 13.28
C ALA A 8 11.56 15.86 12.27
N ILE A 9 11.13 15.13 11.24
CA ILE A 9 10.19 15.58 10.18
C ILE A 9 9.02 16.46 10.64
N PRO A 10 8.35 16.19 11.78
CA PRO A 10 7.24 17.02 12.23
C PRO A 10 7.62 18.50 12.46
N SER A 11 8.91 18.83 12.45
CA SER A 11 9.38 20.21 12.60
C SER A 11 9.35 21.05 11.32
N LEU A 12 9.34 20.45 10.12
CA LEU A 12 9.30 21.19 8.84
C LEU A 12 7.88 21.44 8.36
N TRP A 13 6.97 20.51 8.63
CA TRP A 13 5.57 20.57 8.25
C TRP A 13 4.71 20.38 9.50
N GLY A 14 3.71 21.24 9.69
CA GLY A 14 2.68 21.00 10.69
C GLY A 14 1.94 19.69 10.41
N ALA A 15 1.24 19.17 11.42
CA ALA A 15 0.54 17.89 11.33
C ALA A 15 -0.41 17.82 10.11
N LYS A 16 -1.05 18.95 9.79
CA LYS A 16 -1.97 19.07 8.64
C LYS A 16 -1.24 19.03 7.30
N GLU A 17 -0.13 19.76 7.18
CA GLU A 17 0.70 19.76 5.97
C GLU A 17 1.28 18.36 5.71
N TRP A 18 1.66 17.65 6.77
CA TRP A 18 2.10 16.26 6.68
C TRP A 18 1.00 15.33 6.14
N GLN A 19 -0.24 15.45 6.61
CA GLN A 19 -1.37 14.65 6.09
C GLN A 19 -1.58 14.88 4.60
N HIS A 20 -1.55 16.14 4.15
CA HIS A 20 -1.68 16.47 2.73
C HIS A 20 -0.50 15.93 1.90
N ALA A 21 0.73 15.94 2.45
CA ALA A 21 1.90 15.37 1.81
C ALA A 21 1.79 13.85 1.65
N VAL A 22 1.34 13.13 2.69
CA VAL A 22 1.09 11.68 2.61
C VAL A 22 -0.01 11.38 1.59
N PHE A 23 -1.10 12.13 1.61
CA PHE A 23 -2.19 11.95 0.64
C PHE A 23 -1.73 12.23 -0.80
N TYR A 24 -0.87 13.24 -0.99
CA TYR A 24 -0.22 13.53 -2.26
C TYR A 24 0.63 12.36 -2.76
N LEU A 25 1.54 11.84 -1.94
CA LEU A 25 2.43 10.74 -2.31
C LEU A 25 1.63 9.50 -2.68
N HIS A 26 0.62 9.16 -1.88
CA HIS A 26 -0.26 8.03 -2.15
C HIS A 26 -1.01 8.21 -3.48
N THR A 27 -1.67 9.34 -3.68
CA THR A 27 -2.41 9.63 -4.92
C THR A 27 -1.49 9.55 -6.15
N ARG A 28 -0.27 10.06 -6.01
CA ARG A 28 0.75 10.03 -7.06
C ARG A 28 1.18 8.62 -7.40
N ILE A 29 1.54 7.80 -6.40
CA ILE A 29 1.89 6.38 -6.58
C ILE A 29 0.78 5.65 -7.35
N TRP A 30 -0.48 5.92 -7.01
CA TRP A 30 -1.62 5.21 -7.59
C TRP A 30 -1.93 5.63 -9.02
N CYS A 31 -1.69 6.89 -9.37
CA CYS A 31 -2.09 7.46 -10.65
C CYS A 31 -0.93 7.58 -11.65
N TYR A 32 0.34 7.60 -11.20
CA TYR A 32 1.48 7.98 -12.04
C TYR A 32 2.36 6.82 -12.48
N PHE A 33 2.22 5.69 -11.81
CA PHE A 33 3.02 4.49 -12.02
C PHE A 33 2.17 3.39 -12.63
N SER A 34 2.76 2.64 -13.57
CA SER A 34 2.07 1.51 -14.17
C SER A 34 2.28 0.25 -13.31
N ALA A 35 1.19 -0.51 -13.13
CA ALA A 35 1.14 -1.77 -12.40
C ALA A 35 1.39 -3.01 -13.28
N ILE A 36 1.72 -2.85 -14.57
CA ILE A 36 2.00 -3.99 -15.48
C ILE A 36 3.50 -4.33 -15.50
N GLU A 37 3.78 -5.63 -15.66
CA GLU A 37 5.11 -6.25 -15.72
C GLU A 37 6.11 -5.53 -16.64
N GLY A 38 7.36 -5.46 -16.18
CA GLY A 38 8.51 -4.99 -16.95
C GLY A 38 8.80 -3.50 -16.80
N ALA A 39 7.87 -2.70 -16.27
CA ALA A 39 8.29 -1.51 -15.54
C ALA A 39 9.10 -2.03 -14.35
N GLU A 40 10.37 -1.64 -14.24
CA GLU A 40 11.12 -1.82 -12.99
C GLU A 40 10.15 -1.47 -11.88
N ILE A 41 9.95 -2.40 -10.94
CA ILE A 41 9.21 -2.12 -9.71
C ILE A 41 9.96 -0.96 -9.12
N LEU A 42 9.47 0.25 -9.43
CA LEU A 42 10.05 1.47 -8.94
C LEU A 42 9.99 1.27 -7.45
N ASP A 43 11.18 1.31 -6.86
CA ASP A 43 11.29 1.22 -5.43
C ASP A 43 10.40 2.35 -4.91
N VAL A 44 9.25 1.96 -4.36
CA VAL A 44 8.19 2.92 -4.01
C VAL A 44 8.75 3.91 -2.99
N GLU A 45 9.74 3.45 -2.22
CA GLU A 45 10.59 4.21 -1.34
C GLU A 45 11.36 5.32 -2.09
N GLU A 46 12.13 4.95 -3.12
CA GLU A 46 12.90 5.89 -3.95
C GLU A 46 11.98 6.90 -4.66
N ALA A 47 10.87 6.42 -5.22
CA ALA A 47 9.88 7.26 -5.88
C ALA A 47 9.26 8.29 -4.92
N ALA A 48 8.94 7.87 -3.70
CA ALA A 48 8.40 8.78 -2.69
C ALA A 48 9.43 9.82 -2.23
N VAL A 49 10.69 9.43 -2.07
CA VAL A 49 11.80 10.35 -1.74
C VAL A 49 11.96 11.41 -2.82
N ASP A 50 11.95 11.01 -4.10
CA ASP A 50 12.05 11.95 -5.21
C ASP A 50 10.83 12.88 -5.32
N ASP A 51 9.64 12.39 -4.99
CA ASP A 51 8.42 13.21 -4.99
C ASP A 51 8.42 14.24 -3.84
N VAL A 52 8.99 13.89 -2.68
CA VAL A 52 9.18 14.83 -1.56
C VAL A 52 10.17 15.90 -1.94
N ARG A 53 11.32 15.50 -2.51
CA ARG A 53 12.33 16.45 -3.00
C ARG A 53 11.70 17.41 -4.00
N ARG A 54 10.87 16.91 -4.92
CA ARG A 54 10.15 17.75 -5.89
C ARG A 54 9.19 18.74 -5.23
N LEU A 55 8.49 18.36 -4.16
CA LEU A 55 7.63 19.28 -3.41
C LEU A 55 8.44 20.42 -2.77
N GLN A 56 9.67 20.13 -2.31
CA GLN A 56 10.55 21.12 -1.70
C GLN A 56 11.20 22.04 -2.74
N GLU A 57 11.68 21.48 -3.85
CA GLU A 57 12.36 22.23 -4.92
C GLU A 57 11.42 23.14 -5.70
N ARG A 58 10.13 22.79 -5.79
CA ARG A 58 9.15 23.52 -6.59
C ARG A 58 7.98 24.03 -5.76
N SER A 59 7.99 25.34 -5.52
CA SER A 59 6.87 26.02 -4.86
C SER A 59 5.57 25.89 -5.67
N THR A 60 4.43 25.96 -4.98
CA THR A 60 3.12 25.90 -5.63
C THR A 60 2.90 27.07 -6.59
N GLU A 61 3.47 28.25 -6.30
CA GLU A 61 3.41 29.42 -7.17
C GLU A 61 4.15 29.18 -8.47
N ALA A 62 5.34 28.56 -8.42
CA ALA A 62 6.11 28.20 -9.61
C ALA A 62 5.35 27.19 -10.48
N VAL A 63 4.75 26.16 -9.87
CA VAL A 63 3.90 25.19 -10.57
C VAL A 63 2.67 25.89 -11.17
N ARG A 64 2.00 26.78 -10.43
CA ARG A 64 0.82 27.52 -10.91
C ARG A 64 1.16 28.45 -12.09
N ALA A 65 2.31 29.11 -12.04
CA ALA A 65 2.80 29.95 -13.13
C ALA A 65 3.02 29.12 -14.41
N GLY A 66 3.67 27.95 -14.28
CA GLY A 66 3.86 27.03 -15.41
C GLY A 66 2.54 26.47 -15.97
N ALA A 67 1.59 26.11 -15.09
CA ALA A 67 0.26 25.66 -15.49
C ALA A 67 -0.49 26.74 -16.29
N THR A 68 -0.45 27.99 -15.81
CA THR A 68 -1.03 29.16 -16.50
C THR A 68 -0.38 29.40 -17.85
N ALA A 69 0.93 29.15 -17.97
CA ALA A 69 1.66 29.24 -19.23
C ALA A 69 1.37 28.08 -20.21
N GLY A 70 0.49 27.13 -19.84
CA GLY A 70 0.11 26.00 -20.69
C GLY A 70 1.01 24.78 -20.56
N ASN A 71 1.96 24.74 -19.61
CA ASN A 71 2.80 23.57 -19.41
C ASN A 71 1.96 22.39 -18.87
N ALA A 72 1.85 21.31 -19.65
CA ALA A 72 1.00 20.18 -19.34
C ALA A 72 1.42 19.43 -18.05
N HIS A 73 2.72 19.34 -17.75
CA HIS A 73 3.19 18.73 -16.50
C HIS A 73 2.79 19.55 -15.29
N ASP A 74 2.91 20.87 -15.40
CA ASP A 74 2.58 21.77 -14.30
C ASP A 74 1.08 21.87 -14.08
N LYS A 75 0.25 21.75 -15.13
CA LYS A 75 -1.21 21.57 -14.98
C LYS A 75 -1.54 20.30 -14.21
N LEU A 76 -0.93 19.18 -14.61
CA LEU A 76 -1.14 17.89 -13.94
C LEU A 76 -0.67 17.93 -12.47
N GLU A 77 0.49 18.54 -12.20
CA GLU A 77 1.03 18.73 -10.85
C GLU A 77 0.14 19.67 -10.02
N LEU A 78 -0.30 20.81 -10.58
CA LEU A 78 -1.18 21.75 -9.90
C LEU A 78 -2.51 21.08 -9.51
N ALA A 79 -3.11 20.32 -10.43
CA ALA A 79 -4.34 19.60 -10.17
C ALA A 79 -4.17 18.57 -9.05
N LEU A 80 -3.04 17.85 -9.02
CA LEU A 80 -2.73 16.92 -7.93
C LEU A 80 -2.61 17.66 -6.59
N ARG A 81 -1.93 18.81 -6.55
CA ARG A 81 -1.80 19.63 -5.34
C ARG A 81 -3.13 20.19 -4.85
N GLN A 82 -3.97 20.67 -5.76
CA GLN A 82 -5.33 21.13 -5.44
C GLN A 82 -6.19 19.98 -4.90
N PHE A 83 -6.11 18.81 -5.53
CA PHE A 83 -6.85 17.63 -5.08
C PHE A 83 -6.37 17.11 -3.72
N THR A 84 -5.08 17.25 -3.37
CA THR A 84 -4.57 16.71 -2.09
C THR A 84 -4.43 17.76 -1.00
N GLY A 85 -4.49 19.05 -1.34
CA GLY A 85 -4.24 20.16 -0.43
C GLY A 85 -2.75 20.40 -0.11
N VAL A 86 -1.80 19.75 -0.81
CA VAL A 86 -0.38 19.98 -0.51
C VAL A 86 0.09 21.30 -1.10
N GLY A 87 0.55 22.22 -0.23
CA GLY A 87 0.99 23.56 -0.63
C GLY A 87 -0.11 24.46 -1.22
N THR A 88 -1.39 24.09 -1.12
CA THR A 88 -2.55 24.89 -1.53
C THR A 88 -3.80 24.47 -0.74
N ALA A 89 -4.90 25.19 -0.86
CA ALA A 89 -6.16 24.73 -0.27
C ALA A 89 -6.66 23.49 -1.02
N HIS A 90 -7.21 22.52 -0.28
CA HIS A 90 -7.88 21.38 -0.88
C HIS A 90 -9.10 21.87 -1.69
N ASP A 91 -9.05 21.70 -3.00
CA ASP A 91 -9.99 22.27 -3.98
C ASP A 91 -10.22 21.28 -5.13
N VAL A 92 -11.19 20.39 -4.96
CA VAL A 92 -11.53 19.36 -5.95
C VAL A 92 -12.06 19.95 -7.25
N LEU A 93 -12.84 21.04 -7.18
CA LEU A 93 -13.38 21.69 -8.38
C LEU A 93 -12.27 22.38 -9.17
N GLY A 94 -11.35 23.06 -8.49
CA GLY A 94 -10.16 23.64 -9.12
C GLY A 94 -9.25 22.59 -9.76
N ALA A 95 -9.10 21.42 -9.14
CA ALA A 95 -8.37 20.30 -9.73
C ALA A 95 -9.03 19.79 -11.03
N LEU A 96 -10.36 19.62 -11.01
CA LEU A 96 -11.14 19.23 -12.19
C LEU A 96 -11.04 20.27 -13.32
N ASP A 97 -11.15 21.55 -13.01
CA ASP A 97 -11.01 22.64 -14.00
C ASP A 97 -9.60 22.66 -14.62
N THR A 98 -8.57 22.50 -13.79
CA THR A 98 -7.17 22.43 -14.25
C THR A 98 -6.93 21.24 -15.18
N LEU A 99 -7.55 20.08 -14.91
CA LEU A 99 -7.45 18.90 -15.77
C LEU A 99 -8.28 19.04 -17.06
N ASN A 100 -9.43 19.71 -17.01
CA ASN A 100 -10.29 19.92 -18.17
C ASN A 100 -9.84 21.07 -19.08
N SER A 101 -9.03 22.00 -18.58
CA SER A 101 -8.50 23.15 -19.35
C SER A 101 -7.37 22.79 -20.31
N GLY A 102 -7.63 21.80 -21.16
CA GLY A 102 -6.73 21.34 -22.23
C GLY A 102 -5.85 20.16 -21.85
N THR A 103 -5.82 19.68 -20.59
CA THR A 103 -4.92 18.59 -20.14
C THR A 103 -5.25 17.20 -20.74
N LEU A 104 -6.34 17.10 -21.50
CA LEU A 104 -6.81 15.85 -22.12
C LEU A 104 -6.77 15.85 -23.66
N ASP A 105 -6.40 16.97 -24.29
CA ASP A 105 -6.37 17.08 -25.74
C ASP A 105 -5.24 16.19 -26.32
N PRO A 106 -5.58 15.17 -27.14
CA PRO A 106 -4.61 14.22 -27.67
C PRO A 106 -3.58 14.86 -28.60
N ASP A 107 -3.90 15.99 -29.23
CA ASP A 107 -3.04 16.60 -30.25
C ASP A 107 -1.98 17.53 -29.64
N THR A 108 -2.23 18.05 -28.44
CA THR A 108 -1.37 19.06 -27.80
C THR A 108 -0.55 18.51 -26.64
N ILE A 109 -0.88 17.33 -26.11
CA ILE A 109 -0.28 16.85 -24.85
C ILE A 109 0.48 15.53 -25.02
N PRO A 110 1.68 15.41 -24.42
CA PRO A 110 2.41 14.15 -24.39
C PRO A 110 1.56 13.03 -23.80
N ARG A 111 1.51 11.88 -24.49
CA ARG A 111 0.72 10.71 -24.10
C ARG A 111 0.87 10.35 -22.61
N PHE A 112 2.09 10.38 -22.08
CA PHE A 112 2.33 10.01 -20.68
C PHE A 112 1.73 11.01 -19.66
N VAL A 113 1.60 12.29 -20.00
CA VAL A 113 0.89 13.27 -19.16
C VAL A 113 -0.61 12.99 -19.23
N ARG A 114 -1.14 12.74 -20.44
CA ARG A 114 -2.56 12.43 -20.67
C ARG A 114 -3.03 11.21 -19.88
N VAL A 115 -2.30 10.09 -19.92
CA VAL A 115 -2.72 8.87 -19.19
C VAL A 115 -2.69 9.03 -17.66
N ARG A 116 -1.78 9.87 -17.14
CA ARG A 116 -1.72 10.21 -15.71
C ARG A 116 -2.85 11.15 -15.31
N ALA A 117 -3.19 12.12 -16.16
CA ALA A 117 -4.34 12.99 -15.98
C ALA A 117 -5.65 12.19 -15.97
N LEU A 118 -5.82 11.23 -16.89
CA LEU A 118 -6.96 10.32 -16.90
C LEU A 118 -7.05 9.50 -15.60
N SER A 119 -5.92 8.97 -15.12
CA SER A 119 -5.88 8.23 -13.85
C SER A 119 -6.22 9.12 -12.64
N LEU A 120 -5.74 10.37 -12.61
CA LEU A 120 -6.06 11.32 -11.54
C LEU A 120 -7.53 11.75 -11.57
N LEU A 121 -8.09 12.03 -12.75
CA LEU A 121 -9.53 12.28 -12.89
C LEU A 121 -10.36 11.09 -12.42
N ALA A 122 -9.95 9.87 -12.79
CA ALA A 122 -10.63 8.68 -12.34
C ALA A 122 -10.60 8.55 -10.81
N ARG A 123 -9.46 8.86 -10.18
CA ARG A 123 -9.35 8.90 -8.72
C ARG A 123 -10.31 9.91 -8.10
N ILE A 124 -10.37 11.13 -8.63
CA ILE A 124 -11.28 12.19 -8.14
C ILE A 124 -12.74 11.71 -8.20
N PHE A 125 -13.18 11.19 -9.35
CA PHE A 125 -14.55 10.70 -9.50
C PHE A 125 -14.81 9.46 -8.64
N PHE A 126 -13.84 8.55 -8.50
CA PHE A 126 -13.99 7.37 -7.68
C PHE A 126 -14.14 7.73 -6.19
N ASP A 127 -13.35 8.67 -5.68
CA ASP A 127 -13.48 9.14 -4.30
C ASP A 127 -14.85 9.83 -4.09
N GLN A 128 -15.27 10.70 -5.02
CA GLN A 128 -16.60 11.33 -4.99
C GLN A 128 -17.77 10.37 -5.20
N SER A 129 -17.50 9.11 -5.57
CA SER A 129 -18.55 8.11 -5.74
C SER A 129 -18.95 7.43 -4.43
N ARG A 130 -18.05 7.49 -3.43
CA ARG A 130 -18.22 6.85 -2.14
C ARG A 130 -18.68 7.91 -1.14
N VAL A 131 -19.70 7.58 -0.37
CA VAL A 131 -19.98 8.29 0.87
C VAL A 131 -19.01 7.70 1.89
N GLU A 132 -18.10 8.52 2.44
CA GLU A 132 -16.92 8.09 3.21
C GLU A 132 -17.22 7.07 4.32
N GLU A 133 -18.44 7.05 4.84
CA GLU A 133 -18.84 6.21 5.98
C GLU A 133 -19.55 4.90 5.60
N THR A 134 -20.01 4.71 4.36
CA THR A 134 -20.91 3.59 4.05
C THR A 134 -20.29 2.55 3.13
N LYS A 135 -20.27 1.31 3.64
CA LYS A 135 -20.03 0.10 2.83
C LYS A 135 -21.24 -0.28 1.97
N ASP A 136 -22.31 0.53 2.01
CA ASP A 136 -23.55 0.27 1.30
C ASP A 136 -23.45 0.76 -0.15
N VAL A 137 -23.33 -0.20 -1.06
CA VAL A 137 -23.27 0.03 -2.51
C VAL A 137 -24.51 0.77 -3.01
N ALA A 138 -25.66 0.66 -2.33
CA ALA A 138 -26.86 1.38 -2.70
C ALA A 138 -26.72 2.91 -2.60
N GLN A 139 -25.73 3.40 -1.83
CA GLN A 139 -25.47 4.84 -1.66
C GLN A 139 -24.42 5.39 -2.63
N TRP A 140 -23.86 4.54 -3.49
CA TRP A 140 -22.84 4.95 -4.42
C TRP A 140 -23.39 5.91 -5.49
N ASN A 141 -22.63 6.94 -5.82
CA ASN A 141 -22.94 7.78 -6.98
C ASN A 141 -22.47 7.05 -8.26
N PHE A 142 -23.36 6.24 -8.82
CA PHE A 142 -23.11 5.45 -10.03
C PHE A 142 -22.63 6.27 -11.22
N GLY A 143 -23.08 7.52 -11.35
CA GLY A 143 -22.58 8.43 -12.39
C GLY A 143 -21.10 8.71 -12.26
N ASN A 144 -20.61 8.90 -11.04
CA ASN A 144 -19.19 9.11 -10.76
C ASN A 144 -18.36 7.83 -10.94
N ILE A 145 -18.84 6.66 -10.49
CA ILE A 145 -18.16 5.37 -10.77
C ILE A 145 -18.04 5.12 -12.27
N TYR A 146 -19.12 5.33 -13.02
CA TYR A 146 -19.10 5.12 -14.46
C TYR A 146 -18.11 6.07 -15.15
N ARG A 147 -18.08 7.35 -14.77
CA ARG A 147 -17.07 8.31 -15.27
C ARG A 147 -15.65 7.85 -14.95
N ALA A 148 -15.39 7.42 -13.72
CA ALA A 148 -14.09 6.87 -13.33
C ALA A 148 -13.72 5.67 -14.19
N ALA A 149 -14.66 4.76 -14.43
CA ALA A 149 -14.50 3.56 -15.24
C ALA A 149 -14.13 3.87 -16.71
N VAL A 150 -14.83 4.84 -17.33
CA VAL A 150 -14.52 5.30 -18.70
C VAL A 150 -13.12 5.91 -18.78
N LEU A 151 -12.72 6.70 -17.79
CA LEU A 151 -11.40 7.34 -17.76
C LEU A 151 -10.26 6.30 -17.62
N VAL A 152 -10.44 5.29 -16.76
CA VAL A 152 -9.43 4.21 -16.62
C VAL A 152 -9.42 3.26 -17.80
N ASP A 153 -10.55 3.06 -18.48
CA ASP A 153 -10.62 2.30 -19.74
C ASP A 153 -9.81 3.00 -20.83
N GLU A 154 -9.97 4.32 -21.00
CA GLU A 154 -9.17 5.12 -21.94
C GLU A 154 -7.68 5.09 -21.58
N ALA A 155 -7.32 5.21 -20.30
CA ALA A 155 -5.92 5.09 -19.87
C ALA A 155 -5.33 3.71 -20.22
N ALA A 156 -6.10 2.63 -19.99
CA ALA A 156 -5.73 1.27 -20.35
C ALA A 156 -5.66 1.05 -21.87
N ALA A 157 -6.54 1.69 -22.65
CA ALA A 157 -6.52 1.69 -24.11
C ALA A 157 -5.24 2.34 -24.65
N LEU A 158 -4.78 3.40 -23.99
CA LEU A 158 -3.50 4.04 -24.21
C LEU A 158 -2.32 3.27 -23.59
N GLY A 159 -2.50 2.01 -23.22
CA GLY A 159 -1.44 1.11 -22.74
C GLY A 159 -0.89 1.45 -21.35
N PHE A 160 -1.58 2.30 -20.58
CA PHE A 160 -1.19 2.67 -19.23
C PHE A 160 -2.18 2.08 -18.22
N VAL A 161 -1.71 1.09 -17.46
CA VAL A 161 -2.52 0.48 -16.40
C VAL A 161 -1.90 0.87 -15.07
N SER A 162 -2.50 1.85 -14.40
CA SER A 162 -2.10 2.28 -13.06
C SER A 162 -2.77 1.45 -11.97
N ALA A 163 -2.39 1.65 -10.70
CA ALA A 163 -3.10 1.03 -9.59
C ALA A 163 -4.58 1.47 -9.57
N MET A 164 -4.85 2.73 -9.97
CA MET A 164 -6.20 3.26 -10.09
C MET A 164 -7.06 2.48 -11.11
N VAL A 165 -6.48 2.09 -12.25
CA VAL A 165 -7.17 1.25 -13.26
C VAL A 165 -7.65 -0.06 -12.62
N LEU A 166 -6.77 -0.71 -11.86
CA LEU A 166 -7.08 -1.96 -11.19
C LEU A 166 -8.10 -1.78 -10.06
N GLN A 167 -7.98 -0.72 -9.26
CA GLN A 167 -8.90 -0.45 -8.15
C GLN A 167 -10.33 -0.22 -8.64
N VAL A 168 -10.52 0.65 -9.65
CA VAL A 168 -11.85 0.89 -10.23
C VAL A 168 -12.44 -0.41 -10.79
N GLY A 169 -11.66 -1.16 -11.57
CA GLY A 169 -12.13 -2.41 -12.18
C GLY A 169 -12.52 -3.49 -11.17
N VAL A 170 -11.68 -3.70 -10.15
CA VAL A 170 -11.96 -4.65 -9.06
C VAL A 170 -13.17 -4.22 -8.23
N ALA A 171 -13.32 -2.91 -7.95
CA ALA A 171 -14.47 -2.39 -7.23
C ALA A 171 -15.78 -2.61 -8.00
N ILE A 172 -15.81 -2.33 -9.30
CA ILE A 172 -17.00 -2.54 -10.15
C ILE A 172 -17.35 -4.04 -10.21
N GLU A 173 -16.36 -4.91 -10.44
CA GLU A 173 -16.58 -6.35 -10.52
C GLU A 173 -17.03 -6.97 -9.20
N ARG A 174 -16.42 -6.59 -8.07
CA ARG A 174 -16.78 -7.09 -6.73
C ARG A 174 -18.24 -6.80 -6.37
N ASN A 175 -18.80 -5.73 -6.92
CA ASN A 175 -20.18 -5.32 -6.66
C ASN A 175 -21.15 -5.80 -7.76
N GLY A 176 -20.72 -6.71 -8.64
CA GLY A 176 -21.58 -7.35 -9.64
C GLY A 176 -21.96 -6.44 -10.82
N PHE A 177 -21.20 -5.38 -11.07
CA PHE A 177 -21.45 -4.47 -12.20
C PHE A 177 -20.69 -4.86 -13.48
N ARG A 178 -19.96 -5.98 -13.47
CA ARG A 178 -19.20 -6.44 -14.63
C ARG A 178 -20.08 -7.22 -15.60
N ARG A 179 -20.87 -8.19 -15.11
CA ARG A 179 -21.68 -9.07 -15.95
C ARG A 179 -23.16 -9.06 -15.52
N PRO A 180 -24.11 -9.19 -16.47
CA PRO A 180 -25.54 -9.27 -16.14
C PRO A 180 -25.88 -10.44 -15.20
N GLU A 181 -25.08 -11.51 -15.25
CA GLU A 181 -25.28 -12.75 -14.48
C GLU A 181 -24.65 -12.70 -13.08
N ASP A 182 -23.84 -11.68 -12.77
CA ASP A 182 -23.23 -11.56 -11.44
C ASP A 182 -24.33 -11.35 -10.38
N PRO A 183 -24.19 -11.94 -9.17
CA PRO A 183 -25.20 -11.85 -8.14
C PRO A 183 -25.41 -10.40 -7.74
N ARG A 184 -26.60 -9.89 -8.06
CA ARG A 184 -27.03 -8.56 -7.66
C ARG A 184 -27.66 -8.66 -6.28
N ASP A 185 -27.22 -7.81 -5.38
CA ASP A 185 -28.12 -7.37 -4.32
C ASP A 185 -29.34 -6.74 -5.02
N GLU A 186 -30.53 -7.25 -4.75
CA GLU A 186 -31.76 -6.78 -5.39
C GLU A 186 -31.92 -5.25 -5.26
N ARG A 187 -31.35 -4.66 -4.20
CA ARG A 187 -31.35 -3.22 -3.94
C ARG A 187 -30.58 -2.38 -4.98
N VAL A 188 -29.63 -2.98 -5.69
CA VAL A 188 -28.85 -2.31 -6.76
C VAL A 188 -29.24 -2.76 -8.16
N ALA A 189 -30.23 -3.64 -8.31
CA ALA A 189 -30.61 -4.20 -9.60
C ALA A 189 -31.09 -3.12 -10.60
N ASP A 190 -31.86 -2.13 -10.13
CA ASP A 190 -32.39 -1.06 -10.97
C ASP A 190 -31.30 -0.07 -11.42
N ALA A 191 -30.43 0.34 -10.49
CA ALA A 191 -29.29 1.20 -10.81
C ALA A 191 -28.30 0.48 -11.73
N ALA A 192 -28.02 -0.80 -11.47
CA ALA A 192 -27.23 -1.64 -12.36
C ALA A 192 -27.87 -1.67 -13.75
N ALA A 193 -29.16 -1.98 -13.89
CA ALA A 193 -29.81 -2.06 -15.20
C ALA A 193 -29.62 -0.79 -16.06
N MET A 194 -29.56 0.39 -15.43
CA MET A 194 -29.32 1.66 -16.12
C MET A 194 -27.88 1.81 -16.64
N PHE A 195 -26.86 1.43 -15.86
CA PHE A 195 -25.45 1.67 -16.21
C PHE A 195 -24.71 0.44 -16.78
N MET A 196 -25.26 -0.76 -16.61
CA MET A 196 -24.66 -2.04 -17.00
C MET A 196 -24.28 -2.14 -18.49
N PRO A 197 -25.11 -1.68 -19.46
CA PRO A 197 -24.71 -1.67 -20.85
C PRO A 197 -23.41 -0.88 -21.07
N GLY A 198 -23.19 0.19 -20.30
CA GLY A 198 -21.96 0.95 -20.32
C GLY A 198 -20.76 0.16 -19.80
N PHE A 199 -20.85 -0.45 -18.61
CA PHE A 199 -19.73 -1.17 -18.01
C PHE A 199 -19.24 -2.35 -18.84
N THR A 200 -20.14 -3.09 -19.48
CA THR A 200 -19.77 -4.22 -20.35
C THR A 200 -18.93 -3.81 -21.57
N SER A 201 -19.03 -2.56 -22.00
CA SER A 201 -18.28 -2.02 -23.15
C SER A 201 -16.83 -1.61 -22.85
N LEU A 202 -16.43 -1.58 -21.57
CA LEU A 202 -15.11 -1.14 -21.10
C LEU A 202 -14.03 -2.23 -21.30
N ILE A 203 -13.79 -2.60 -22.56
CA ILE A 203 -12.98 -3.77 -22.92
C ILE A 203 -11.52 -3.67 -22.46
N HIS A 204 -10.96 -2.47 -22.38
CA HIS A 204 -9.55 -2.27 -22.04
C HIS A 204 -9.33 -2.38 -20.54
N LEU A 205 -10.26 -1.83 -19.74
CA LEU A 205 -10.34 -2.02 -18.30
C LEU A 205 -10.43 -3.51 -17.96
N TRP A 206 -11.37 -4.24 -18.57
CA TRP A 206 -11.55 -5.66 -18.27
C TRP A 206 -10.34 -6.51 -18.66
N ARG A 207 -9.71 -6.22 -19.81
CA ARG A 207 -8.43 -6.85 -20.19
C ARG A 207 -7.32 -6.56 -19.19
N ALA A 208 -7.27 -5.38 -18.57
CA ALA A 208 -6.28 -5.06 -17.56
C ALA A 208 -6.53 -5.84 -16.26
N VAL A 209 -7.78 -5.87 -15.79
CA VAL A 209 -8.20 -6.61 -14.58
C VAL A 209 -7.93 -8.11 -14.74
N ASP A 210 -8.35 -8.72 -15.86
CA ASP A 210 -8.17 -10.15 -16.10
C ASP A 210 -6.69 -10.53 -16.17
N ARG A 211 -5.86 -9.70 -16.85
CA ARG A 211 -4.41 -9.91 -16.89
C ARG A 211 -3.79 -9.85 -15.49
N ARG A 212 -4.19 -8.87 -14.66
CA ARG A 212 -3.68 -8.77 -13.29
C ARG A 212 -4.09 -9.97 -12.45
N LYS A 213 -5.35 -10.43 -12.54
CA LYS A 213 -5.81 -11.63 -11.84
C LYS A 213 -5.03 -12.87 -12.26
N ALA A 214 -4.83 -13.07 -13.57
CA ALA A 214 -4.04 -14.19 -14.08
C ALA A 214 -2.58 -14.11 -13.59
N GLN A 215 -2.02 -12.90 -13.50
CA GLN A 215 -0.69 -12.72 -12.91
C GLN A 215 -0.68 -13.08 -11.43
N MET A 216 -1.65 -12.61 -10.63
CA MET A 216 -1.73 -12.95 -9.20
C MET A 216 -1.86 -14.45 -8.98
N VAL A 217 -2.59 -15.15 -9.85
CA VAL A 217 -2.67 -16.62 -9.82
C VAL A 217 -1.31 -17.24 -10.13
N ARG A 218 -0.59 -16.80 -11.17
CA ARG A 218 0.76 -17.27 -11.48
C ARG A 218 1.77 -16.98 -10.36
N ASP A 219 1.71 -15.78 -9.79
CA ASP A 219 2.57 -15.39 -8.67
C ASP A 219 2.30 -16.27 -7.45
N LEU A 220 1.02 -16.60 -7.20
CA LEU A 220 0.63 -17.51 -6.16
C LEU A 220 1.07 -18.96 -6.43
N GLU A 221 0.86 -19.46 -7.64
CA GLU A 221 1.34 -20.78 -8.05
C GLU A 221 2.86 -20.86 -7.93
N GLY A 222 3.58 -19.85 -8.43
CA GLY A 222 5.03 -19.75 -8.28
C GLY A 222 5.47 -19.66 -6.82
N ARG A 223 4.73 -18.94 -5.96
CA ARG A 223 4.98 -18.90 -4.51
C ARG A 223 4.69 -20.25 -3.86
N THR A 224 3.63 -20.94 -4.24
CA THR A 224 3.26 -22.25 -3.66
C THR A 224 4.16 -23.37 -4.14
N ASP A 225 4.71 -23.28 -5.34
CA ASP A 225 5.76 -24.16 -5.84
C ASP A 225 7.13 -23.85 -5.20
N ALA A 226 7.40 -22.57 -4.96
CA ALA A 226 8.57 -22.12 -4.21
C ALA A 226 8.44 -22.35 -2.71
N LEU A 227 7.20 -22.50 -2.20
CA LEU A 227 6.96 -22.90 -0.83
C LEU A 227 7.62 -24.27 -0.72
N PRO A 228 8.66 -24.36 0.12
CA PRO A 228 9.40 -25.59 0.29
C PRO A 228 8.39 -26.64 0.72
N LYS A 229 8.57 -27.89 0.29
CA LYS A 229 7.69 -29.04 0.64
C LYS A 229 7.51 -29.27 2.16
N ASP A 230 8.10 -28.42 2.99
CA ASP A 230 8.12 -28.42 4.44
C ASP A 230 8.00 -26.98 4.99
N PRO A 231 6.81 -26.34 4.96
CA PRO A 231 6.53 -25.03 5.60
C PRO A 231 7.06 -24.90 7.03
N ASN A 232 6.98 -25.98 7.82
CA ASN A 232 7.47 -26.04 9.19
C ASN A 232 9.00 -25.83 9.33
N ALA A 233 9.72 -25.84 8.22
CA ALA A 233 11.15 -25.56 8.18
C ALA A 233 11.50 -24.09 8.36
N TYR A 234 10.54 -23.17 8.20
CA TYR A 234 10.75 -21.73 8.14
C TYR A 234 10.11 -20.97 9.30
N ILE A 235 9.32 -21.66 10.14
CA ILE A 235 8.61 -21.05 11.27
C ILE A 235 9.02 -21.74 12.57
N CYS A 236 9.27 -20.95 13.61
CA CYS A 236 9.49 -21.49 14.95
C CYS A 236 8.23 -22.16 15.49
N ALA A 237 8.30 -23.46 15.77
CA ALA A 237 7.18 -24.26 16.26
C ALA A 237 6.78 -23.94 17.72
N ALA A 238 7.57 -23.14 18.44
CA ALA A 238 7.27 -22.82 19.83
C ALA A 238 6.04 -21.90 19.94
N PRO A 239 5.06 -22.26 20.79
CA PRO A 239 3.82 -21.51 20.89
C PRO A 239 4.07 -20.06 21.33
N GLY A 240 3.56 -19.12 20.54
CA GLY A 240 3.67 -17.67 20.74
C GLY A 240 5.02 -17.05 20.34
N CYS A 241 5.91 -17.80 19.67
CA CYS A 241 7.17 -17.22 19.17
C CYS A 241 6.97 -16.44 17.87
N GLY A 242 6.31 -17.03 16.87
CA GLY A 242 5.98 -16.36 15.59
C GLY A 242 7.19 -15.95 14.74
N ILE A 243 8.42 -16.33 15.11
CA ILE A 243 9.60 -16.03 14.30
C ILE A 243 9.56 -16.88 13.04
N GLU A 244 9.51 -16.19 11.91
CA GLU A 244 9.71 -16.73 10.57
C GLU A 244 11.13 -16.39 10.11
N SER A 245 11.81 -17.34 9.48
CA SER A 245 13.14 -17.10 8.93
C SER A 245 13.19 -17.41 7.45
N THR A 246 13.77 -16.49 6.68
CA THR A 246 13.93 -16.61 5.23
C THR A 246 14.90 -17.72 4.81
N PRO A 247 16.05 -17.95 5.49
CA PRO A 247 16.87 -19.14 5.29
C PRO A 247 16.52 -20.29 6.24
N ARG A 248 16.23 -21.45 5.66
CA ARG A 248 15.97 -22.73 6.35
C ARG A 248 17.05 -23.10 7.37
N GLU A 249 18.30 -22.70 7.11
CA GLU A 249 19.47 -23.07 7.89
C GLU A 249 19.55 -22.38 9.26
N THR A 250 18.81 -21.29 9.46
CA THR A 250 18.85 -20.52 10.71
C THR A 250 18.00 -21.11 11.82
N LEU A 251 16.97 -21.90 11.48
CA LEU A 251 16.15 -22.59 12.47
C LEU A 251 16.72 -23.98 12.77
N ARG A 252 16.81 -24.30 14.06
CA ARG A 252 17.30 -25.59 14.55
C ARG A 252 16.17 -26.60 14.51
N ARG A 253 16.33 -27.68 13.76
CA ARG A 253 15.38 -28.79 13.76
C ARG A 253 15.49 -29.66 15.01
N CYS A 254 14.37 -30.27 15.41
CA CYS A 254 14.40 -31.31 16.44
C CYS A 254 15.38 -32.43 16.07
N SER A 255 16.31 -32.74 16.98
CA SER A 255 17.31 -33.80 16.80
C SER A 255 16.74 -35.22 17.00
N GLY A 256 15.45 -35.35 17.32
CA GLY A 256 14.79 -36.64 17.52
C GLY A 256 14.52 -37.41 16.22
N LYS A 257 13.97 -38.62 16.36
CA LYS A 257 13.60 -39.52 15.25
C LYS A 257 12.22 -39.22 14.63
N CYS A 258 11.61 -38.09 14.95
CA CYS A 258 10.32 -37.70 14.35
C CYS A 258 10.40 -37.60 12.82
N ALA A 259 9.29 -37.92 12.17
CA ALA A 259 9.16 -37.91 10.72
C ALA A 259 9.52 -36.53 10.14
N PRO A 260 10.27 -36.45 9.02
CA PRO A 260 10.71 -35.18 8.45
C PRO A 260 9.58 -34.19 8.17
N ALA A 261 8.42 -34.67 7.71
CA ALA A 261 7.25 -33.84 7.39
C ALA A 261 6.61 -33.14 8.61
N GLY A 262 6.82 -33.70 9.81
CA GLY A 262 6.31 -33.16 11.08
C GLY A 262 7.41 -32.73 12.03
N LYS A 263 8.67 -32.59 11.56
CA LYS A 263 9.80 -32.28 12.41
C LYS A 263 9.85 -30.77 12.67
N PRO A 264 9.60 -30.31 13.92
CA PRO A 264 9.54 -28.88 14.21
C PRO A 264 10.92 -28.21 14.09
N ALA A 265 10.91 -26.93 13.73
CA ALA A 265 12.07 -26.04 13.71
C ALA A 265 11.94 -24.98 14.80
N TYR A 266 13.07 -24.53 15.37
CA TYR A 266 13.10 -23.58 16.48
C TYR A 266 14.16 -22.51 16.24
N CYS A 267 13.87 -21.24 16.57
CA CYS A 267 14.86 -20.16 16.49
C CYS A 267 16.01 -20.35 17.49
N ASP A 268 15.72 -20.96 18.64
CA ASP A 268 16.69 -21.23 19.69
C ASP A 268 16.32 -22.46 20.54
N ARG A 269 17.18 -22.78 21.51
CA ARG A 269 16.99 -23.90 22.43
C ARG A 269 15.92 -23.63 23.50
N ILE A 270 15.59 -22.38 23.78
CA ILE A 270 14.57 -22.00 24.77
C ILE A 270 13.19 -22.34 24.20
N CYS A 271 12.92 -21.93 22.96
CA CYS A 271 11.75 -22.28 22.18
C CYS A 271 11.56 -23.79 22.06
N GLN A 272 12.65 -24.53 21.76
CA GLN A 272 12.60 -25.99 21.73
C GLN A 272 12.18 -26.61 23.08
N LYS A 273 12.73 -26.11 24.20
CA LYS A 273 12.37 -26.61 25.54
C LYS A 273 10.92 -26.29 25.90
N LYS A 274 10.43 -25.09 25.52
CA LYS A 274 9.05 -24.66 25.74
C LYS A 274 8.06 -25.58 25.00
N ASP A 275 8.40 -25.95 23.77
CA ASP A 275 7.59 -26.86 22.96
C ASP A 275 7.74 -28.35 23.35
N TRP A 276 8.83 -28.73 24.02
CA TRP A 276 9.17 -30.13 24.28
C TRP A 276 8.07 -30.93 24.96
N LEU A 277 7.36 -30.35 25.94
CA LEU A 277 6.28 -31.06 26.65
C LEU A 277 5.16 -31.50 25.69
N ARG A 278 4.84 -30.68 24.69
CA ARG A 278 3.87 -31.01 23.63
C ARG A 278 4.49 -31.98 22.62
N HIS A 279 5.66 -31.64 22.08
CA HIS A 279 6.28 -32.39 21.00
C HIS A 279 6.73 -33.80 21.42
N LYS A 280 7.04 -34.04 22.69
CA LYS A 280 7.58 -35.33 23.20
C LYS A 280 6.74 -36.54 22.79
N HIS A 281 5.41 -36.40 22.76
CA HIS A 281 4.49 -37.49 22.36
C HIS A 281 4.56 -37.82 20.87
N PHE A 282 5.05 -36.89 20.06
CA PHE A 282 5.19 -36.98 18.61
C PHE A 282 6.67 -37.19 18.19
N CYS A 283 7.60 -37.21 19.14
CA CYS A 283 9.02 -37.35 18.89
C CYS A 283 9.44 -38.82 18.78
N GLY A 284 9.15 -39.47 17.64
CA GLY A 284 9.51 -40.86 17.38
C GLY A 284 9.33 -41.29 15.93
N GLU A 285 9.96 -42.41 15.53
CA GLU A 285 10.01 -42.90 14.15
C GLU A 285 8.64 -43.37 13.61
N HIS A 286 7.77 -43.82 14.51
CA HIS A 286 6.40 -44.25 14.20
C HIS A 286 5.33 -43.42 14.91
N ALA A 287 5.72 -42.29 15.50
CA ALA A 287 4.76 -41.41 16.13
C ALA A 287 3.90 -40.72 15.05
N PRO A 288 2.60 -40.47 15.32
CA PRO A 288 1.77 -39.70 14.41
C PRO A 288 2.35 -38.29 14.23
N ILE A 289 2.08 -37.68 13.07
CA ILE A 289 2.45 -36.30 12.81
C ILE A 289 1.75 -35.41 13.85
N ASP A 290 2.49 -34.51 14.50
CA ASP A 290 1.94 -33.56 15.46
C ASP A 290 0.85 -32.72 14.77
N GLY A 291 -0.39 -32.84 15.25
CA GLY A 291 -1.54 -32.12 14.69
C GLY A 291 -1.37 -30.60 14.70
N HIS A 292 -0.58 -30.05 15.63
CA HIS A 292 -0.26 -28.62 15.63
C HIS A 292 0.75 -28.27 14.55
N ALA A 293 1.78 -29.10 14.35
CA ALA A 293 2.70 -28.95 13.24
C ALA A 293 1.98 -29.11 11.89
N ALA A 294 0.99 -30.00 11.81
CA ALA A 294 0.11 -30.12 10.65
C ALA A 294 -0.81 -28.90 10.46
N SER A 295 -1.32 -28.29 11.54
CA SER A 295 -2.14 -27.07 11.44
C SER A 295 -1.32 -25.85 10.99
N MET A 296 -0.03 -25.76 11.35
CA MET A 296 0.85 -24.70 10.84
C MET A 296 1.12 -24.83 9.35
N HIS A 297 1.25 -26.07 8.84
CA HIS A 297 1.27 -26.32 7.39
C HIS A 297 -0.01 -25.81 6.74
N GLN A 298 -1.17 -26.15 7.31
CA GLN A 298 -2.46 -25.75 6.75
C GLN A 298 -2.64 -24.23 6.77
N ALA A 299 -2.26 -23.54 7.85
CA ALA A 299 -2.30 -22.08 7.91
C ALA A 299 -1.37 -21.40 6.88
N ALA A 300 -0.20 -21.98 6.59
CA ALA A 300 0.69 -21.47 5.53
C ALA A 300 0.11 -21.66 4.11
N TYR A 301 -0.71 -22.69 3.90
CA TYR A 301 -1.43 -22.93 2.63
C TYR A 301 -2.77 -22.17 2.54
N GLU A 302 -3.43 -21.91 3.66
CA GLU A 302 -4.74 -21.24 3.75
C GLU A 302 -4.64 -19.73 3.98
N ALA A 303 -3.45 -19.20 4.31
CA ALA A 303 -3.21 -17.77 4.34
C ALA A 303 -3.70 -17.20 3.00
N PRO A 304 -4.70 -16.29 2.99
CA PRO A 304 -5.33 -15.85 1.77
C PRO A 304 -4.28 -15.17 0.90
N ALA A 305 -3.82 -15.89 -0.11
CA ALA A 305 -2.97 -15.38 -1.16
C ALA A 305 -3.60 -14.21 -1.94
N PHE A 306 -4.91 -14.06 -1.77
CA PHE A 306 -5.65 -12.89 -2.14
C PHE A 306 -5.50 -11.84 -1.04
N MET A 307 -4.38 -11.10 -1.02
CA MET A 307 -4.45 -9.75 -0.47
C MET A 307 -5.55 -9.05 -1.27
N ASN A 308 -6.68 -8.85 -0.61
CA ASN A 308 -7.81 -8.19 -1.19
C ASN A 308 -7.34 -6.75 -1.41
N PHE A 309 -7.52 -6.17 -2.61
CA PHE A 309 -7.24 -4.73 -2.79
C PHE A 309 -7.99 -3.87 -1.75
N ALA A 310 -9.05 -4.41 -1.13
CA ALA A 310 -9.76 -3.82 0.00
C ALA A 310 -8.94 -3.72 1.30
N ASP A 311 -7.88 -4.51 1.50
CA ASP A 311 -6.98 -4.35 2.66
C ASP A 311 -6.14 -3.08 2.53
N VAL A 312 -5.93 -2.58 1.32
CA VAL A 312 -5.25 -1.29 1.09
C VAL A 312 -6.15 -0.11 1.50
N ASP A 313 -7.46 -0.19 1.27
CA ASP A 313 -8.43 0.78 1.81
C ASP A 313 -8.60 0.63 3.34
N SER A 314 -8.58 -0.60 3.86
CA SER A 314 -8.58 -0.83 5.32
C SER A 314 -7.33 -0.24 5.98
N TYR A 315 -6.21 -0.17 5.27
CA TYR A 315 -4.98 0.49 5.70
C TYR A 315 -5.13 2.00 5.87
N TRP A 316 -5.90 2.65 4.99
CA TRP A 316 -6.19 4.09 5.10
C TRP A 316 -7.07 4.40 6.31
N HIS A 317 -8.11 3.59 6.57
CA HIS A 317 -8.95 3.78 7.75
C HIS A 317 -8.24 3.45 9.07
N LEU A 318 -7.34 2.46 9.09
CA LEU A 318 -6.45 2.22 10.24
C LEU A 318 -5.49 3.40 10.45
N TYR A 319 -5.05 4.06 9.38
CA TYR A 319 -4.21 5.24 9.43
C TYR A 319 -4.96 6.48 9.97
N GLU A 320 -6.19 6.73 9.53
CA GLU A 320 -7.07 7.79 10.08
C GLU A 320 -7.33 7.57 11.58
N ALA A 321 -7.73 6.35 11.97
CA ALA A 321 -8.04 6.02 13.36
C ALA A 321 -6.83 6.12 14.31
N HIS A 322 -5.63 5.71 13.87
CA HIS A 322 -4.42 5.85 14.67
C HIS A 322 -3.99 7.31 14.88
N PHE A 323 -4.41 8.21 13.99
CA PHE A 323 -3.99 9.63 14.03
C PHE A 323 -5.00 10.51 14.75
N GLU A 324 -6.30 10.23 14.65
CA GLU A 324 -7.32 10.83 15.53
C GLU A 324 -6.96 10.58 17.00
N ALA A 325 -6.54 9.35 17.33
CA ALA A 325 -6.05 9.00 18.66
C ALA A 325 -4.78 9.77 19.07
N ALA A 326 -3.90 10.14 18.14
CA ALA A 326 -2.67 10.90 18.43
C ALA A 326 -2.91 12.43 18.50
N ALA A 327 -3.92 12.94 17.81
CA ALA A 327 -4.35 14.34 17.89
C ALA A 327 -5.07 14.64 19.21
N GLU A 328 -5.77 13.65 19.79
CA GLU A 328 -6.40 13.76 21.10
C GLU A 328 -5.40 13.73 22.28
N ASP A 329 -4.23 13.09 22.11
CA ASP A 329 -3.22 12.95 23.16
C ASP A 329 -2.35 14.21 23.34
N HIS A 330 -2.42 15.16 22.40
CA HIS A 330 -1.86 16.50 22.54
C HIS A 330 -2.93 17.48 23.05
N GLY A 331 -3.36 17.29 24.29
CA GLY A 331 -4.12 18.31 25.02
C GLY A 331 -3.35 19.63 25.06
N PRO A 332 -4.02 20.79 25.26
CA PRO A 332 -3.37 22.08 25.33
C PRO A 332 -2.39 22.11 26.52
N GLU A 333 -1.09 21.93 26.25
CA GLU A 333 -0.08 22.09 27.28
C GLU A 333 0.01 23.56 27.71
N ASP A 334 -0.30 23.79 28.97
CA ASP A 334 -0.13 25.05 29.70
C ASP A 334 1.37 25.35 29.84
N PRO A 335 1.91 26.47 29.29
CA PRO A 335 3.35 26.70 29.15
C PRO A 335 4.08 27.07 30.46
N HIS A 336 3.56 26.72 31.64
CA HIS A 336 4.22 27.01 32.91
C HIS A 336 4.26 25.81 33.87
N SER A 337 5.26 24.93 33.72
CA SER A 337 5.70 24.08 34.82
C SER A 337 7.16 23.58 34.68
N GLN A 338 8.01 24.24 35.46
CA GLN A 338 9.32 23.93 36.05
C GLN A 338 10.13 22.67 35.67
N ILE A 339 11.42 22.92 35.44
CA ILE A 339 12.59 22.01 35.47
C ILE A 339 12.79 21.44 36.89
N PRO A 340 13.22 20.16 37.05
CA PRO A 340 14.59 19.95 37.56
C PRO A 340 15.38 18.79 36.92
N SER A 341 16.69 18.97 36.99
CA SER A 341 17.80 18.09 36.59
C SER A 341 17.95 16.80 37.42
N ASN A 342 18.45 15.70 36.83
CA ASN A 342 19.89 15.29 36.85
C ASN A 342 20.12 13.75 36.79
N ARG A 343 21.14 13.37 35.99
CA ARG A 343 22.11 12.24 36.09
C ARG A 343 21.76 10.74 35.95
N GLN A 344 22.34 10.17 34.87
CA GLN A 344 23.30 9.04 34.74
C GLN A 344 22.96 7.62 35.23
N SER A 345 23.01 6.65 34.30
CA SER A 345 24.08 5.62 34.28
C SER A 345 24.09 4.80 32.98
N ASP A 346 25.30 4.41 32.59
CA ASP A 346 25.71 3.66 31.41
C ASP A 346 25.25 2.19 31.38
N SER A 347 25.13 1.60 30.18
CA SER A 347 25.88 0.38 29.85
C SER A 347 25.88 0.03 28.36
N THR A 348 27.06 -0.43 27.94
CA THR A 348 27.54 -0.89 26.64
C THR A 348 26.90 -2.17 26.10
N ALA A 349 26.68 -2.25 24.77
CA ALA A 349 26.95 -3.47 23.98
C ALA A 349 27.11 -3.16 22.48
N GLN A 350 28.03 -3.90 21.86
CA GLN A 350 28.60 -3.73 20.53
C GLN A 350 27.79 -4.41 19.41
N GLY A 351 27.85 -3.83 18.21
CA GLY A 351 28.22 -4.55 16.98
C GLY A 351 27.14 -5.31 16.20
N GLY A 352 27.01 -4.99 14.91
CA GLY A 352 26.41 -5.90 13.93
C GLY A 352 25.75 -5.19 12.75
N SER A 353 26.53 -4.93 11.70
CA SER A 353 26.01 -4.53 10.38
C SER A 353 25.14 -5.64 9.79
N CYS A 354 23.85 -5.37 9.54
CA CYS A 354 23.03 -6.22 8.69
C CYS A 354 22.84 -5.52 7.33
N LYS A 355 23.64 -5.96 6.36
CA LYS A 355 23.30 -5.84 4.94
C LYS A 355 22.34 -6.98 4.61
N ILE A 356 21.34 -6.69 3.78
CA ILE A 356 20.45 -7.63 3.07
C ILE A 356 19.10 -7.89 3.77
N CYS A 357 18.13 -7.04 3.48
CA CYS A 357 16.74 -7.42 3.23
C CYS A 357 16.28 -6.65 1.98
N ARG A 358 15.92 -7.34 0.90
CA ARG A 358 15.21 -6.71 -0.24
C ARG A 358 13.71 -6.78 0.04
N PRO A 359 12.94 -5.68 -0.06
CA PRO A 359 11.49 -5.73 0.04
C PRO A 359 10.85 -6.40 -1.18
N LEU A 360 9.70 -7.04 -0.96
CA LEU A 360 8.88 -7.72 -1.97
C LEU A 360 8.17 -6.72 -2.89
N PRO A 361 7.87 -7.09 -4.16
CA PRO A 361 7.13 -6.23 -5.07
C PRO A 361 5.65 -6.10 -4.68
N GLY A 362 5.18 -4.86 -4.49
CA GLY A 362 3.82 -4.48 -4.85
C GLY A 362 2.78 -4.19 -3.77
N THR A 363 3.11 -4.11 -2.47
CA THR A 363 2.16 -3.59 -1.45
C THR A 363 2.86 -2.95 -0.24
N PRO A 364 2.31 -1.84 0.30
CA PRO A 364 2.77 -1.23 1.53
C PRO A 364 2.16 -1.89 2.79
N CYS A 365 2.98 -2.45 3.68
CA CYS A 365 2.56 -2.93 5.02
C CYS A 365 2.75 -1.85 6.11
N ASP A 366 2.47 -2.14 7.39
CA ASP A 366 2.76 -1.25 8.53
C ASP A 366 4.25 -0.91 8.56
N GLY A 367 5.06 -1.89 8.13
CA GLY A 367 6.46 -1.71 7.82
C GLY A 367 6.69 -0.66 6.74
N TYR A 368 5.92 -0.61 5.65
CA TYR A 368 6.04 0.42 4.62
C TYR A 368 5.68 1.80 5.13
N MET A 369 4.60 2.02 5.89
CA MET A 369 4.28 3.38 6.34
C MET A 369 5.27 3.87 7.40
N LYS A 370 5.73 2.96 8.27
CA LYS A 370 6.84 3.23 9.18
C LYS A 370 8.13 3.50 8.40
N ARG A 371 8.42 2.71 7.37
CA ARG A 371 9.61 2.84 6.53
C ARG A 371 9.56 4.08 5.65
N LEU A 372 8.40 4.45 5.13
CA LEU A 372 8.15 5.68 4.39
C LEU A 372 8.43 6.88 5.28
N LYS A 373 7.94 6.86 6.54
CA LYS A 373 8.34 7.84 7.56
C LYS A 373 9.85 7.84 7.79
N GLU A 374 10.49 6.68 7.93
CA GLU A 374 11.96 6.56 8.11
C GLU A 374 12.75 7.10 6.90
N LEU A 375 12.34 6.80 5.67
CA LEU A 375 12.99 7.23 4.42
C LEU A 375 12.81 8.71 4.17
N LEU A 376 11.62 9.24 4.46
CA LEU A 376 11.39 10.66 4.51
C LEU A 376 12.40 11.30 5.47
N ASN A 377 12.66 10.68 6.65
CA ASN A 377 13.62 11.21 7.62
C ASN A 377 15.06 11.12 7.07
N GLU A 378 15.41 10.03 6.38
CA GLU A 378 16.72 9.82 5.76
C GLU A 378 17.00 10.82 4.62
N ALA A 379 16.04 11.03 3.71
CA ALA A 379 16.18 11.95 2.59
C ALA A 379 16.41 13.41 3.02
N LEU A 380 15.74 13.84 4.09
CA LEU A 380 15.89 15.18 4.67
C LEU A 380 17.20 15.36 5.46
N ALA A 381 17.81 14.26 5.93
CA ALA A 381 19.09 14.28 6.61
C ALA A 381 20.26 14.49 5.64
N CYS A 382 20.14 14.03 4.39
CA CYS A 382 21.20 14.11 3.37
C CYS A 382 21.47 15.53 2.83
N GLU A 383 20.58 16.51 3.05
CA GLU A 383 20.79 17.90 2.61
C GLU A 383 21.67 18.75 3.56
N LYS A 384 22.03 18.23 4.74
CA LYS A 384 22.78 18.97 5.77
C LYS A 384 24.23 18.51 5.96
N LEU A 385 24.74 17.71 5.03
CA LEU A 385 26.15 17.36 4.85
C LEU A 385 26.68 18.04 3.58
#